data_AF-A0A359FUC0-F1
#
_entry.id   AF-A0A359FUC0-F1
#
_cell.length_a   1.000
_cell.length_b   1.000
_cell.length_c   1.000
_cell.angle_alpha   90.00
_cell.angle_beta   90.00
_cell.angle_gamma   90.00
#
_symmetry.space_group_name_H-M   'P 1'
#
loop_
_entity.id
_entity.type
_entity.pdbx_description
1 polymer ?
#
loop_
_entity_poly.entity_id
_entity_poly.type
_entity_poly.pdbx_seq_one_letter_code
_entity_poly.pdbx_strand_id
1 'polypeptide(L)'
;MYEYISGKITENSPAHVIIENNGLGYFINISLNTYSQIKDKKEVSLLVHEQIREDAYNLYGFFEPSERELFRQLMSVSGIGANTARMMLSSLPPAELRSAIVSENTDIIKSIKGIGLKTAQRVIIELKDKVGREQ
;
A
#
# COMPACT_ATOMS: atom_id res chain seq x y z
N MET A 1 1.05 -9.93 -15.81
CA MET A 1 0.77 -9.21 -14.57
C MET A 1 0.53 -7.75 -14.91
N TYR A 2 -0.51 -7.12 -14.39
CA TYR A 2 -0.77 -5.68 -14.56
C TYR A 2 0.17 -4.86 -13.68
N GLU A 3 0.94 -3.99 -14.34
CA GLU A 3 1.92 -3.12 -13.67
C GLU A 3 1.33 -1.76 -13.33
N TYR A 4 0.38 -1.29 -14.13
CA TYR A 4 -0.42 -0.10 -13.90
C TYR A 4 -1.76 -0.18 -14.64
N ILE A 5 -2.72 0.62 -14.21
CA ILE A 5 -4.01 0.81 -14.88
C ILE A 5 -4.25 2.31 -15.00
N SER A 6 -4.57 2.76 -16.21
CA SER A 6 -4.82 4.16 -16.54
C SER A 6 -6.22 4.35 -17.07
N GLY A 7 -6.97 5.32 -16.57
CA GLY A 7 -8.32 5.56 -17.07
C GLY A 7 -9.12 6.53 -16.21
N LYS A 8 -10.44 6.54 -16.45
CA LYS A 8 -11.38 7.43 -15.77
C LYS A 8 -11.76 6.86 -14.41
N ILE A 9 -11.79 7.72 -13.40
CA ILE A 9 -12.32 7.37 -12.08
C ILE A 9 -13.85 7.38 -12.16
N THR A 10 -14.47 6.22 -12.00
CA THR A 10 -15.93 6.07 -11.98
C THR A 10 -16.49 5.98 -10.56
N GLU A 11 -15.68 5.54 -9.61
CA GLU A 11 -15.98 5.55 -8.18
C GLU A 11 -14.69 5.82 -7.40
N ASN A 12 -14.78 6.65 -6.35
CA ASN A 12 -13.64 6.99 -5.52
C ASN A 12 -14.02 6.95 -4.05
N SER A 13 -13.42 6.02 -3.31
CA SER A 13 -13.62 5.87 -1.88
C SER A 13 -12.27 5.89 -1.17
N PRO A 14 -12.24 6.18 0.15
CA PRO A 14 -10.99 6.15 0.91
C PRO A 14 -10.29 4.78 0.93
N ALA A 15 -11.00 3.70 0.60
CA ALA A 15 -10.48 2.33 0.65
C ALA A 15 -10.32 1.68 -0.74
N HIS A 16 -10.95 2.20 -1.78
CA HIS A 16 -10.90 1.63 -3.12
C HIS A 16 -11.23 2.69 -4.17
N VAL A 17 -10.85 2.41 -5.41
CA VAL A 17 -11.23 3.18 -6.58
C VAL A 17 -11.70 2.22 -7.67
N ILE A 18 -12.65 2.65 -8.49
CA ILE A 18 -12.97 1.98 -9.74
C ILE A 18 -12.43 2.83 -10.88
N ILE A 19 -11.51 2.26 -11.65
CA ILE A 19 -10.97 2.88 -12.87
C ILE A 19 -11.62 2.20 -14.07
N GLU A 20 -12.27 2.97 -14.93
CA GLU A 20 -12.72 2.51 -16.23
C GLU A 20 -11.61 2.72 -17.28
N ASN A 21 -11.19 1.62 -17.92
CA ASN A 21 -10.29 1.64 -19.06
C ASN A 21 -10.93 0.85 -20.21
N ASN A 22 -11.26 1.54 -21.30
CA ASN A 22 -11.89 0.95 -22.49
C ASN A 22 -13.19 0.18 -22.18
N GLY A 23 -14.07 0.74 -21.34
CA GLY A 23 -15.34 0.11 -20.97
C GLY A 23 -15.25 -1.01 -19.92
N LEU A 24 -14.06 -1.29 -19.39
CA LEU A 24 -13.85 -2.25 -18.29
C LEU A 24 -13.58 -1.51 -16.98
N GLY A 25 -14.40 -1.77 -15.96
CA GLY A 25 -14.21 -1.23 -14.61
C GLY A 25 -13.33 -2.11 -13.75
N TYR A 26 -12.18 -1.59 -13.32
CA TYR A 26 -11.24 -2.28 -12.45
C TYR A 26 -11.43 -1.82 -11.01
N PHE A 27 -11.86 -2.74 -10.14
CA PHE A 27 -11.89 -2.51 -8.70
C PHE A 27 -10.48 -2.62 -8.13
N ILE A 28 -9.96 -1.53 -7.56
CA ILE A 28 -8.60 -1.47 -7.05
C ILE A 28 -8.63 -1.00 -5.59
N ASN A 29 -8.10 -1.81 -4.69
CA ASN A 29 -7.93 -1.45 -3.28
C ASN A 29 -6.82 -0.41 -3.15
N ILE A 30 -7.05 0.69 -2.43
CA ILE A 30 -6.06 1.75 -2.25
C ILE A 30 -5.88 2.08 -0.76
N SER A 31 -4.77 2.73 -0.42
CA SER A 31 -4.55 3.32 0.90
C SER A 31 -5.19 4.71 0.99
N LEU A 32 -5.32 5.25 2.20
CA LEU A 32 -5.65 6.68 2.40
C LEU A 32 -4.60 7.62 1.80
N ASN A 33 -3.33 7.21 1.74
CA ASN A 33 -2.27 7.98 1.11
C ASN A 33 -2.57 8.17 -0.39
N THR A 34 -2.81 7.06 -1.11
CA THR A 34 -3.19 7.10 -2.52
C THR A 34 -4.51 7.85 -2.73
N TYR A 35 -5.54 7.60 -1.91
CA TYR A 35 -6.82 8.31 -1.99
C TYR A 35 -6.63 9.83 -1.93
N SER A 36 -5.81 10.32 -1.00
CA SER A 36 -5.57 11.76 -0.81
C SER A 36 -4.95 12.42 -2.05
N GLN A 37 -4.17 11.67 -2.83
CA GLN A 37 -3.54 12.14 -4.07
C GLN A 37 -4.50 12.16 -5.27
N ILE A 38 -5.59 11.38 -5.22
CA ILE A 38 -6.47 11.15 -6.37
C ILE A 38 -7.91 11.63 -6.18
N LYS A 39 -8.31 12.01 -4.95
CA LYS A 39 -9.70 12.37 -4.58
C LYS A 39 -10.37 13.40 -5.50
N ASP A 40 -9.60 14.36 -6.01
CA ASP A 40 -10.10 15.46 -6.86
C ASP A 40 -9.82 15.22 -8.36
N LYS A 41 -9.28 14.06 -8.74
CA LYS A 41 -8.96 13.72 -10.13
C LYS A 41 -10.17 13.07 -10.82
N LYS A 42 -10.30 13.30 -12.13
CA LYS A 42 -11.27 12.59 -12.98
C LYS A 42 -10.68 11.40 -13.73
N GLU A 43 -9.36 11.42 -13.94
CA GLU A 43 -8.59 10.36 -14.58
C GLU A 43 -7.29 10.16 -13.80
N VAL A 44 -6.79 8.93 -13.77
CA VAL A 44 -5.59 8.57 -13.04
C VAL A 44 -4.86 7.40 -13.70
N SER A 45 -3.55 7.34 -13.51
CA SER A 45 -2.75 6.13 -13.71
C SER A 45 -2.28 5.65 -12.35
N LEU A 46 -2.71 4.47 -11.92
CA LEU A 46 -2.23 3.86 -10.67
C LEU A 46 -1.31 2.70 -10.99
N LEU A 47 -0.19 2.64 -10.28
CA LEU A 47 0.65 1.46 -10.24
C LEU A 47 -0.07 0.35 -9.50
N VAL A 48 0.05 -0.88 -9.97
CA VAL A 48 -0.71 -2.02 -9.44
C VAL A 48 0.22 -3.08 -8.86
N HIS A 49 -0.26 -3.72 -7.80
CA HIS A 49 0.20 -5.02 -7.34
C HIS A 49 -0.99 -5.99 -7.39
N GLU A 50 -0.85 -7.04 -8.20
CA GLU A 50 -1.85 -8.10 -8.29
C GLU A 50 -1.58 -9.18 -7.25
N GLN A 51 -2.63 -9.55 -6.51
CA GLN A 51 -2.62 -10.68 -5.61
C GLN A 51 -3.62 -11.71 -6.10
N ILE A 52 -3.10 -12.81 -6.65
CA ILE A 52 -3.88 -13.96 -7.10
C ILE A 52 -3.70 -15.08 -6.08
N ARG A 53 -4.83 -15.55 -5.54
CA ARG A 53 -4.96 -16.73 -4.68
C ARG A 53 -5.97 -17.67 -5.32
N GLU A 54 -6.11 -18.88 -4.79
CA GLU A 54 -7.06 -19.88 -5.30
C GLU A 54 -8.52 -19.37 -5.29
N ASP A 55 -8.87 -18.52 -4.33
CA ASP A 55 -10.23 -18.03 -4.09
C ASP A 55 -10.42 -16.54 -4.38
N ALA A 56 -9.36 -15.83 -4.78
CA ALA A 56 -9.38 -14.38 -4.86
C ALA A 56 -8.42 -13.81 -5.91
N TYR A 57 -8.91 -12.79 -6.63
CA TYR A 57 -8.11 -11.92 -7.47
C TYR A 57 -8.29 -10.49 -6.98
N ASN A 58 -7.27 -9.98 -6.28
CA ASN A 58 -7.28 -8.62 -5.74
C ASN A 58 -6.25 -7.74 -6.45
N LEU A 59 -6.63 -6.50 -6.73
CA LEU A 59 -5.73 -5.43 -7.17
C LEU A 59 -5.50 -4.47 -6.01
N TYR A 60 -4.24 -4.08 -5.81
CA TYR A 60 -3.84 -3.01 -4.90
C TYR A 60 -3.16 -1.90 -5.70
N GLY A 61 -3.65 -0.68 -5.58
CA GLY A 61 -3.25 0.48 -6.37
C GLY A 61 -2.48 1.51 -5.57
N PHE A 62 -1.50 2.14 -6.20
CA PHE A 62 -0.61 3.12 -5.59
C PHE A 62 -0.37 4.29 -6.55
N PHE A 63 -0.45 5.52 -6.03
CA PHE A 63 -0.17 6.71 -6.83
C PHE A 63 1.34 6.89 -7.06
N GLU A 64 2.16 6.60 -6.05
CA GLU A 64 3.61 6.74 -6.13
C GLU A 64 4.34 5.39 -6.21
N PRO A 65 5.45 5.29 -6.97
CA PRO A 65 6.28 4.08 -7.00
C PRO A 65 6.83 3.68 -5.62
N SER A 66 7.25 4.66 -4.83
CA SER A 66 7.81 4.48 -3.48
C SER A 66 6.81 3.83 -2.52
N GLU A 67 5.52 4.16 -2.65
CA GLU A 67 4.43 3.60 -1.88
C GLU A 67 4.21 2.13 -2.24
N ARG A 68 4.16 1.80 -3.55
CA ARG A 68 4.01 0.42 -4.01
C ARG A 68 5.18 -0.46 -3.58
N GLU A 69 6.40 0.07 -3.67
CA GLU A 69 7.58 -0.68 -3.24
C GLU A 69 7.54 -0.96 -1.74
N LEU A 70 7.16 0.04 -0.93
CA LEU A 70 6.98 -0.16 0.51
C LEU A 70 5.88 -1.18 0.81
N PHE A 71 4.78 -1.19 0.06
CA PHE A 71 3.73 -2.20 0.18
C PHE A 71 4.27 -3.62 -0.07
N ARG A 72 5.05 -3.81 -1.16
CA ARG A 72 5.66 -5.09 -1.52
C ARG A 72 6.68 -5.55 -0.47
N GLN A 73 7.44 -4.62 0.10
CA GLN A 73 8.35 -4.89 1.22
C GLN A 73 7.58 -5.31 2.47
N LEU A 74 6.53 -4.59 2.86
CA LEU A 74 5.65 -4.95 3.98
C LEU A 74 5.04 -6.35 3.81
N MET A 75 4.57 -6.67 2.60
CA MET A 75 4.07 -8.00 2.23
C MET A 75 5.09 -9.13 2.40
N SER A 76 6.39 -8.82 2.38
CA SER A 76 7.46 -9.81 2.60
C SER A 76 7.66 -10.17 4.08
N VAL A 77 7.07 -9.40 5.01
CA VAL A 77 7.20 -9.63 6.45
C VAL A 77 6.25 -10.71 6.92
N SER A 78 6.78 -11.72 7.63
CA SER A 78 5.97 -12.83 8.13
C SER A 78 4.86 -12.35 9.08
N GLY A 79 3.60 -12.57 8.70
CA GLY A 79 2.41 -12.14 9.46
C GLY A 79 1.80 -10.81 9.00
N ILE A 80 2.37 -10.16 7.97
CA ILE A 80 1.78 -9.00 7.32
C ILE A 80 1.12 -9.45 6.01
N GLY A 81 -0.21 -9.39 5.98
CA GLY A 81 -0.98 -9.57 4.75
C GLY A 81 -1.30 -8.24 4.06
N ALA A 82 -1.83 -8.31 2.84
CA ALA A 82 -2.13 -7.15 2.01
C ALA A 82 -3.04 -6.11 2.68
N ASN A 83 -4.05 -6.55 3.44
CA ASN A 83 -4.93 -5.64 4.19
C ASN A 83 -4.18 -4.90 5.30
N THR A 84 -3.28 -5.59 6.01
CA THR A 84 -2.45 -4.99 7.05
C THR A 84 -1.45 -4.00 6.44
N ALA A 85 -0.77 -4.37 5.35
CA ALA A 85 0.14 -3.47 4.63
C ALA A 85 -0.59 -2.20 4.14
N ARG A 86 -1.78 -2.36 3.55
CA ARG A 86 -2.64 -1.24 3.14
C ARG A 86 -3.07 -0.36 4.32
N MET A 87 -3.37 -0.96 5.47
CA MET A 87 -3.72 -0.23 6.70
C MET A 87 -2.53 0.59 7.20
N MET A 88 -1.31 0.04 7.17
CA MET A 88 -0.10 0.76 7.55
C MET A 88 0.13 1.98 6.67
N LEU A 89 0.01 1.83 5.34
CA LEU A 89 0.08 2.93 4.37
C LEU A 89 -1.09 3.91 4.44
N SER A 90 -2.19 3.51 5.05
CA SER A 90 -3.32 4.40 5.33
C SER A 90 -3.13 5.18 6.64
N SER A 91 -2.29 4.69 7.54
CA SER A 91 -2.07 5.28 8.87
C SER A 91 -0.91 6.25 8.88
N LEU A 92 0.14 5.97 8.11
CA LEU A 92 1.35 6.78 8.02
C LEU A 92 1.71 7.03 6.55
N PRO A 93 2.14 8.25 6.19
CA PRO A 93 2.77 8.51 4.90
C PRO A 93 3.95 7.54 4.66
N PRO A 94 4.20 7.11 3.41
CA PRO A 94 5.26 6.15 3.10
C PRO A 94 6.64 6.58 3.61
N ALA A 95 6.97 7.87 3.52
CA ALA A 95 8.24 8.42 4.02
C ALA A 95 8.37 8.31 5.55
N GLU A 96 7.29 8.59 6.29
CA GLU A 96 7.26 8.48 7.74
C GLU A 96 7.36 7.03 8.21
N LEU A 97 6.65 6.11 7.52
CA LEU A 97 6.74 4.68 7.81
C LEU A 97 8.16 4.14 7.55
N ARG A 98 8.80 4.53 6.44
CA ARG A 98 10.21 4.20 6.18
C ARG A 98 11.14 4.75 7.26
N SER A 99 10.95 6.00 7.66
CA SER A 99 11.73 6.62 8.73
C SER A 99 11.58 5.88 10.06
N ALA A 100 10.35 5.50 10.43
CA ALA A 100 10.08 4.74 11.64
C ALA A 100 10.75 3.35 11.62
N ILE A 101 10.82 2.69 10.46
CA ILE A 101 11.52 1.42 10.29
C ILE A 101 13.04 1.60 10.46
N VAL A 102 13.64 2.58 9.77
CA VAL A 102 15.10 2.81 9.77
C VAL A 102 15.60 3.28 11.14
N SER A 103 14.82 4.12 11.81
CA SER A 103 15.11 4.63 13.17
C SER A 103 14.71 3.66 14.28
N GLU A 104 14.22 2.47 13.95
CA GLU A 104 13.77 1.44 14.91
C GLU A 104 12.67 1.94 15.87
N ASN A 105 11.88 2.93 15.44
CA ASN A 105 10.82 3.51 16.25
C ASN A 105 9.60 2.59 16.32
N THR A 106 9.69 1.62 17.21
CA THR A 106 8.67 0.58 17.42
C THR A 106 7.34 1.16 17.87
N ASP A 107 7.34 2.26 18.62
CA ASP A 107 6.12 2.87 19.15
C ASP A 107 5.25 3.49 18.06
N ILE A 108 5.87 4.14 17.05
CA ILE A 108 5.15 4.65 15.88
C ILE A 108 4.46 3.49 15.14
N ILE A 109 5.19 2.40 14.86
CA ILE A 109 4.62 1.27 14.11
C ILE A 109 3.52 0.55 14.91
N LYS A 110 3.70 0.41 16.23
CA LYS A 110 2.72 -0.18 17.16
C LYS A 110 1.47 0.69 17.33
N SER A 111 1.53 1.99 17.04
CA SER A 111 0.36 2.88 17.09
C SER A 111 -0.67 2.59 16.00
N ILE A 112 -0.26 1.89 14.93
CA ILE A 112 -1.12 1.50 13.82
C ILE A 112 -2.12 0.45 14.30
N LYS A 113 -3.41 0.71 14.05
CA LYS A 113 -4.50 -0.18 14.45
C LYS A 113 -4.27 -1.62 13.93
N GLY A 114 -4.27 -2.58 14.85
CA GLY A 114 -4.08 -4.00 14.53
C GLY A 114 -2.62 -4.46 14.51
N ILE A 115 -1.66 -3.58 14.76
CA ILE A 115 -0.24 -3.93 14.90
C ILE A 115 0.13 -4.04 16.38
N GLY A 116 0.46 -5.27 16.81
CA GLY A 116 1.00 -5.52 18.15
C GLY A 116 2.52 -5.35 18.22
N LEU A 117 3.06 -5.34 19.44
CA LEU A 117 4.50 -5.18 19.69
C LEU A 117 5.36 -6.17 18.89
N LYS A 118 5.01 -7.47 18.91
CA LYS A 118 5.77 -8.50 18.19
C LYS A 118 5.80 -8.26 16.68
N THR A 119 4.67 -7.85 16.12
CA THR A 119 4.56 -7.54 14.69
C THR A 119 5.37 -6.29 14.34
N ALA A 120 5.30 -5.23 15.16
CA ALA A 120 6.08 -4.02 14.96
C ALA A 120 7.59 -4.28 14.99
N GLN A 121 8.08 -5.04 15.97
CA GLN A 121 9.48 -5.44 16.07
C GLN A 121 9.92 -6.26 14.85
N ARG A 122 9.08 -7.20 14.40
CA ARG A 122 9.36 -8.01 13.21
C ARG A 122 9.47 -7.18 11.94
N VAL A 123 8.57 -6.21 11.74
CA VAL A 123 8.62 -5.25 10.63
C VAL A 123 9.95 -4.51 10.62
N ILE A 124 10.42 -4.01 11.77
CA ILE A 124 11.70 -3.31 11.88
C ILE A 124 12.86 -4.25 11.51
N ILE A 125 12.93 -5.42 12.14
CA ILE A 125 14.05 -6.36 11.94
C ILE A 125 14.14 -6.81 10.48
N GLU A 126 13.01 -7.16 9.84
CA GLU A 126 13.02 -7.71 8.49
C GLU A 126 13.15 -6.65 7.39
N LEU A 127 12.79 -5.38 7.66
CA LEU A 127 12.77 -4.32 6.65
C LEU A 127 13.85 -3.27 6.80
N LYS A 128 14.46 -3.06 7.98
CA LYS A 128 15.48 -2.02 8.19
C LYS A 128 16.58 -2.03 7.13
N ASP A 129 17.12 -3.22 6.85
CA ASP A 129 18.19 -3.37 5.86
C ASP A 129 17.70 -3.26 4.41
N LYS A 130 16.44 -3.61 4.14
CA LYS A 130 15.85 -3.53 2.79
C LYS A 130 15.54 -2.07 2.43
N VAL A 131 14.86 -1.37 3.34
CA VAL A 131 14.43 0.02 3.19
C VAL A 131 15.63 0.97 3.23
N GLY A 132 16.64 0.67 4.06
CA GLY A 132 17.85 1.50 4.20
C GLY A 132 18.79 1.51 2.99
N ARG A 133 18.65 0.57 2.06
CA ARG A 133 19.51 0.46 0.86
C ARG A 133 18.96 1.17 -0.38
N GLU A 134 17.72 1.65 -0.35
CA GLU A 134 17.04 2.27 -1.50
C GLU A 134 17.08 3.81 -1.47
N GLN A 135 18.14 4.41 -0.92
CA GLN A 135 18.37 5.87 -0.95
C GLN A 135 19.18 6.32 -2.15
#